data_AF-A0A481ZKA7-F1
#
_entry.id   AF-A0A481ZKA7-F1
#
_cell.length_a   1.000
_cell.length_b   1.000
_cell.length_c   1.000
_cell.angle_alpha   90.00
_cell.angle_beta   90.00
_cell.angle_gamma   90.00
#
_symmetry.space_group_name_H-M   'P 1'
#
loop_
_entity.id
_entity.type
_entity.pdbx_description
1 polymer ?
#
loop_
_entity_poly.entity_id
_entity_poly.type
_entity_poly.pdbx_seq_one_letter_code
_entity_poly.pdbx_strand_id
1 'polypeptide(L)'
;MVGFTAGEGCFSIRITEIKKAVKVGYQVQLRFNITQHSIDKALIDSFVNFWGCGKVYSRFGENKIDFQIIKFEDLYDKVVPLFHRIPLQGVKSKDFADFCKAV
;
A
#
# COMPACT_ATOMS: atom_id res chain seq x y z
N MET A 1 0.90 11.10 8.14
CA MET A 1 0.58 10.09 7.11
C MET A 1 0.83 10.60 5.69
N VAL A 2 0.09 11.58 5.17
CA VAL A 2 0.21 12.01 3.75
C VAL A 2 1.63 12.42 3.33
N GLY A 3 2.30 13.30 4.07
CA GLY A 3 3.68 13.68 3.77
C GLY A 3 4.66 12.50 3.89
N PHE A 4 4.43 11.60 4.84
CA PHE A 4 5.22 10.37 5.00
C PHE A 4 5.05 9.45 3.78
N THR A 5 3.81 9.26 3.31
CA THR A 5 3.50 8.51 2.10
C THR A 5 4.10 9.16 0.85
N ALA A 6 4.14 10.49 0.77
CA ALA A 6 4.77 11.18 -0.35
C ALA A 6 6.26 10.82 -0.51
N GLY A 7 6.96 10.60 0.61
CA GLY A 7 8.36 10.13 0.62
C GLY A 7 8.50 8.60 0.50
N GLU A 8 7.91 7.85 1.42
CA GLU A 8 8.20 6.42 1.65
C GLU A 8 7.11 5.47 1.13
N GLY A 9 5.98 6.02 0.65
CA GLY A 9 4.84 5.23 0.23
C GLY A 9 4.90 4.75 -1.22
N CYS A 10 4.25 3.64 -1.50
CA CYS A 10 4.04 3.14 -2.87
C CYS A 10 2.60 2.66 -3.07
N PHE A 11 2.04 3.03 -4.22
CA PHE A 11 0.81 2.48 -4.77
C PHE A 11 1.21 1.57 -5.93
N SER A 12 0.90 0.28 -5.83
CA SER A 12 1.32 -0.70 -6.82
C SER A 12 0.20 -1.65 -7.18
N ILE A 13 0.20 -2.08 -8.45
CA ILE A 13 -0.71 -3.08 -8.98
C ILE A 13 0.13 -4.27 -9.42
N ARG A 14 -0.04 -5.40 -8.75
CA ARG A 14 0.66 -6.65 -9.07
C ARG A 14 -0.25 -7.51 -9.93
N ILE A 15 0.23 -7.87 -11.11
CA ILE A 15 -0.42 -8.84 -11.99
C ILE A 15 0.37 -10.15 -11.91
N THR A 16 -0.28 -11.25 -11.58
CA THR A 16 0.34 -12.57 -11.45
C THR A 16 -0.43 -13.58 -12.28
N GLU A 17 0.27 -14.35 -13.12
CA GLU A 17 -0.35 -15.41 -13.92
C GLU A 17 -0.78 -16.58 -13.02
N ILE A 18 -2.08 -16.94 -13.07
CA ILE A 18 -2.67 -18.07 -12.33
C ILE A 18 -3.58 -18.87 -13.26
N LYS A 19 -2.96 -19.75 -14.07
CA LYS A 19 -3.59 -20.51 -15.16
C LYS A 19 -4.80 -21.36 -14.78
N LYS A 20 -4.88 -21.84 -13.53
CA LYS A 20 -5.87 -22.85 -13.12
C LYS A 20 -6.96 -22.33 -12.17
N ALA A 21 -6.82 -21.11 -11.63
CA ALA A 21 -7.74 -20.58 -10.61
C ALA A 21 -8.64 -19.45 -11.11
N VAL A 22 -8.24 -18.75 -12.18
CA VAL A 22 -8.97 -17.58 -12.70
C VAL A 22 -9.25 -17.76 -14.18
N LYS A 23 -10.48 -17.46 -14.62
CA LYS A 23 -10.91 -17.63 -16.02
C LYS A 23 -10.03 -16.89 -17.04
N VAL A 24 -9.56 -15.70 -16.67
CA VAL A 24 -8.71 -14.84 -17.51
C VAL A 24 -7.23 -15.27 -17.44
N GLY A 25 -6.88 -16.18 -16.52
CA GLY A 25 -5.51 -16.66 -16.33
C GLY A 25 -4.60 -15.72 -15.54
N TYR A 26 -5.09 -14.57 -15.07
CA TYR A 26 -4.32 -13.59 -14.30
C TYR A 26 -5.08 -13.15 -13.04
N GLN A 27 -4.35 -12.99 -11.95
CA GLN A 27 -4.80 -12.33 -10.73
C GLN A 27 -4.21 -10.92 -10.66
N VAL A 28 -5.07 -9.95 -10.35
CA VAL A 28 -4.66 -8.58 -10.06
C VAL A 28 -4.75 -8.38 -8.54
N GLN A 29 -3.68 -7.86 -7.93
CA GLN A 29 -3.65 -7.47 -6.53
C GLN A 29 -3.15 -6.03 -6.42
N LEU A 30 -4.02 -5.16 -5.92
CA LEU A 30 -3.65 -3.80 -5.55
C LEU A 30 -2.97 -3.80 -4.19
N ARG A 31 -2.00 -2.90 -4.01
CA ARG A 31 -1.22 -2.78 -2.78
C ARG A 31 -0.87 -1.33 -2.50
N PHE A 32 -1.22 -0.89 -1.30
CA PHE A 32 -0.60 0.26 -0.67
C PHE A 32 0.49 -0.25 0.27
N ASN A 33 1.71 0.27 0.13
CA ASN A 33 2.81 -0.06 1.03
C ASN A 33 3.55 1.19 1.52
N ILE A 34 4.21 1.03 2.65
CA ILE A 34 5.21 1.96 3.18
C ILE A 34 6.40 1.10 3.62
N THR A 35 7.57 1.37 3.07
CA THR A 35 8.82 0.70 3.47
C THR A 35 9.62 1.64 4.36
N GLN A 36 10.20 1.15 5.45
CA GLN A 36 11.11 1.93 6.28
C GLN A 36 12.21 1.05 6.87
N HIS A 37 13.28 1.65 7.37
CA HIS A 37 14.30 0.95 8.13
C HIS A 37 13.72 0.27 9.38
N SER A 38 14.23 -0.90 9.73
CA SER A 38 13.72 -1.71 10.85
C SER A 38 13.87 -1.06 12.23
N ILE A 39 14.74 -0.05 12.35
CA ILE A 39 14.90 0.74 13.59
C ILE A 39 13.60 1.45 13.99
N ASP A 40 12.79 1.85 13.00
CA ASP A 40 11.52 2.55 13.20
C ASP A 40 10.33 1.59 13.31
N LYS A 41 10.56 0.31 13.67
CA LYS A 41 9.50 -0.70 13.77
C LYS A 41 8.32 -0.26 14.64
N ALA A 42 8.58 0.37 15.78
CA ALA A 42 7.52 0.86 16.65
C ALA A 42 6.63 1.91 15.95
N LEU A 43 7.22 2.79 15.14
CA LEU A 43 6.47 3.76 14.34
C LEU A 43 5.63 3.06 13.27
N ILE A 44 6.21 2.10 12.54
CA ILE A 44 5.52 1.39 11.47
C ILE A 44 4.38 0.50 12.01
N ASP A 45 4.58 -0.14 13.17
CA ASP A 45 3.53 -0.88 13.87
C ASP A 45 2.35 0.03 14.25
N SER A 46 2.62 1.29 14.63
CA SER A 46 1.57 2.27 14.94
C SER A 46 0.65 2.57 13.74
N PHE A 47 1.12 2.37 12.51
CA PHE A 47 0.31 2.60 11.32
C PHE A 47 -0.83 1.58 11.20
N VAL A 48 -0.67 0.36 11.69
CA VAL A 48 -1.76 -0.63 11.74
C VAL A 48 -2.93 -0.08 12.55
N ASN A 49 -2.64 0.57 13.68
CA ASN A 49 -3.65 1.21 14.52
C ASN A 49 -4.25 2.46 13.87
N PHE A 50 -3.41 3.31 13.24
CA PHE A 50 -3.89 4.50 12.53
C PHE A 50 -4.88 4.16 11.41
N TRP A 51 -4.57 3.12 10.61
CA TRP A 51 -5.41 2.69 9.50
C TRP A 51 -6.55 1.76 9.94
N GLY A 52 -6.44 1.14 11.12
CA GLY A 52 -7.34 0.08 11.56
C GLY A 52 -7.34 -1.14 10.61
N CYS A 53 -6.25 -1.33 9.86
CA CYS A 53 -6.02 -2.43 8.93
C CYS A 53 -4.54 -2.48 8.51
N GLY A 54 -4.22 -3.43 7.63
CA GLY A 54 -2.87 -3.65 7.15
C GLY A 54 -2.04 -4.52 8.09
N LYS A 55 -0.84 -4.88 7.63
CA LYS A 55 0.10 -5.75 8.33
C LYS A 55 1.53 -5.26 8.13
N VAL A 56 2.37 -5.49 9.13
CA VAL A 56 3.81 -5.18 9.06
C VAL A 56 4.59 -6.46 8.82
N TYR A 57 5.53 -6.41 7.87
CA TYR A 57 6.38 -7.53 7.49
C TYR A 57 7.85 -7.12 7.56
N SER A 58 8.68 -7.94 8.21
CA SER A 58 10.13 -7.80 8.10
C SER A 58 10.63 -8.44 6.81
N ARG A 59 11.56 -7.78 6.11
CA ARG A 59 12.25 -8.37 4.97
C ARG A 59 13.42 -9.21 5.47
N PHE A 60 13.37 -10.51 5.27
CA PHE A 60 14.42 -11.42 5.72
C PHE A 60 15.76 -11.07 5.06
N GLY A 61 16.80 -10.89 5.87
CA GLY A 61 18.14 -10.52 5.39
C GLY A 61 18.31 -9.02 5.07
N GLU A 62 17.29 -8.18 5.31
CA GLU A 62 17.36 -6.73 5.12
C GLU A 62 17.00 -5.98 6.41
N ASN A 63 17.59 -4.79 6.63
CA ASN A 63 17.19 -3.90 7.72
C ASN A 63 15.96 -3.06 7.34
N LYS A 64 14.95 -3.70 6.75
CA LYS A 64 13.74 -3.03 6.25
C LYS A 64 12.48 -3.77 6.69
N ILE A 65 11.45 -2.98 6.91
CA ILE A 65 10.10 -3.42 7.23
C ILE A 65 9.10 -2.76 6.28
N ASP A 66 8.02 -3.48 5.97
CA ASP A 66 6.94 -3.00 5.12
C ASP A 66 5.63 -3.02 5.89
N PHE A 67 4.98 -1.87 6.02
CA PHE A 67 3.55 -1.82 6.27
C PHE A 67 2.80 -1.99 4.95
N GLN A 68 1.80 -2.88 4.91
CA GLN A 68 1.07 -3.20 3.69
C GLN A 68 -0.44 -3.30 3.93
N ILE A 69 -1.22 -2.69 3.04
CA ILE A 69 -2.66 -2.90 2.89
C ILE A 69 -2.88 -3.51 1.51
N ILE A 70 -3.43 -4.73 1.47
CA ILE A 70 -3.66 -5.51 0.24
C ILE A 70 -5.12 -5.94 0.06
N LYS A 71 -5.93 -5.86 1.12
CA LYS A 71 -7.34 -6.20 1.06
C LYS A 71 -8.06 -5.09 0.29
N PHE A 72 -8.80 -5.46 -0.75
CA PHE A 72 -9.42 -4.50 -1.66
C PHE A 72 -10.38 -3.56 -0.93
N GLU A 73 -11.22 -4.10 -0.03
CA GLU A 73 -12.18 -3.31 0.74
C GLU A 73 -11.46 -2.27 1.62
N ASP A 74 -10.33 -2.63 2.26
CA ASP A 74 -9.55 -1.67 3.05
C ASP A 74 -8.90 -0.58 2.17
N LEU A 75 -8.50 -0.92 0.94
CA LEU A 75 -7.96 0.06 -0.01
C LEU A 75 -9.05 1.05 -0.46
N TYR A 76 -10.23 0.53 -0.81
CA TYR A 76 -11.36 1.32 -1.28
C TYR A 76 -11.99 2.19 -0.17
N ASP A 77 -12.22 1.61 1.01
CA ASP A 77 -12.96 2.29 2.08
C ASP A 77 -12.09 3.21 2.95
N LYS A 78 -10.76 3.00 2.96
CA LYS A 78 -9.85 3.72 3.88
C LYS A 78 -8.74 4.46 3.17
N VAL A 79 -7.98 3.78 2.31
CA VAL A 79 -6.79 4.36 1.65
C VAL A 79 -7.19 5.44 0.65
N VAL A 80 -8.08 5.12 -0.29
CA VAL A 80 -8.55 6.05 -1.33
C VAL A 80 -9.21 7.29 -0.71
N PRO A 81 -10.14 7.18 0.27
CA PRO A 81 -10.76 8.35 0.90
C PRO A 81 -9.78 9.26 1.63
N LEU A 82 -8.75 8.71 2.30
CA LEU A 82 -7.76 9.56 2.99
C LEU A 82 -7.04 10.47 2.01
N PHE A 83 -6.56 9.92 0.90
CA PHE A 83 -5.75 10.67 -0.07
C PHE A 83 -6.60 11.52 -1.03
N HIS A 84 -7.91 11.29 -1.14
CA HIS A 84 -8.83 12.27 -1.73
C HIS A 84 -9.09 13.46 -0.80
N ARG A 85 -9.31 13.21 0.50
CA ARG A 85 -9.57 14.27 1.47
C ARG A 85 -8.33 15.13 1.74
N ILE A 86 -7.16 14.50 1.79
CA ILE A 86 -5.88 15.17 2.03
C ILE A 86 -4.94 14.78 0.87
N PRO A 87 -4.95 15.55 -0.24
CA PRO A 87 -4.22 15.21 -1.44
C PRO A 87 -2.73 15.06 -1.24
N LEU A 88 -2.16 13.99 -1.81
CA LEU A 88 -0.72 13.83 -1.96
C LEU A 88 -0.13 14.99 -2.78
N GLN A 89 1.01 15.49 -2.33
CA GLN A 89 1.77 16.50 -3.05
C GLN A 89 2.92 15.84 -3.82
N GLY A 90 3.30 16.45 -4.94
CA GLY A 90 4.40 15.96 -5.79
C GLY A 90 3.99 14.85 -6.75
N VAL A 91 4.99 14.23 -7.40
CA VAL A 91 4.77 13.31 -8.54
C VAL A 91 4.00 12.04 -8.18
N LYS A 92 4.07 11.57 -6.93
CA LYS A 92 3.35 10.38 -6.43
C LYS A 92 1.83 10.54 -6.44
N SER A 93 1.32 11.79 -6.49
CA SER A 93 -0.10 12.05 -6.72
C SER A 93 -0.60 11.47 -8.05
N LYS A 94 0.26 11.38 -9.07
CA LYS A 94 -0.05 10.75 -10.36
C LYS A 94 -0.17 9.24 -10.21
N ASP A 95 0.76 8.61 -9.49
CA ASP A 95 0.70 7.16 -9.19
C ASP A 95 -0.59 6.82 -8.43
N PHE A 96 -0.98 7.65 -7.46
CA PHE A 96 -2.23 7.49 -6.74
C PHE A 96 -3.45 7.67 -7.66
N ALA A 97 -3.43 8.64 -8.57
CA ALA A 97 -4.52 8.84 -9.52
C ALA A 97 -4.69 7.64 -10.47
N ASP A 98 -3.60 7.05 -10.95
CA ASP A 98 -3.65 5.83 -11.77
C ASP A 98 -4.07 4.61 -10.94
N PHE A 99 -3.62 4.51 -9.69
CA PHE A 99 -4.09 3.50 -8.76
C PHE A 99 -5.62 3.57 -8.57
N CYS A 100 -6.19 4.77 -8.39
CA CYS A 100 -7.63 4.97 -8.25
C CYS A 100 -8.44 4.57 -9.49
N LYS A 101 -7.84 4.52 -10.69
CA LYS A 101 -8.53 4.01 -11.90
C LYS A 101 -8.69 2.48 -11.87
N ALA A 102 -7.87 1.79 -11.08
CA ALA A 102 -7.87 0.34 -10.96
C ALA A 102 -8.56 -0.17 -9.70
N VAL A 103 -8.86 0.72 -8.75
CA VAL A 103 -9.74 0.45 -7.61
C VAL A 103 -11.18 0.58 -8.09
#